data_AF-A0A9W4KZB5-F1
#
_entry.id   AF-A0A9W4KZB5-F1
#
_cell.length_a   1.000
_cell.length_b   1.000
_cell.length_c   1.000
_cell.angle_alpha   90.00
_cell.angle_beta   90.00
_cell.angle_gamma   90.00
#
_symmetry.space_group_name_H-M   'P 1'
#
loop_
_entity.id
_entity.type
_entity.pdbx_description
1 polymer ?
#
loop_
_entity_poly.entity_id
_entity_poly.type
_entity_poly.pdbx_seq_one_letter_code
_entity_poly.pdbx_strand_id
1 'polypeptide(L)' 'MWIITLYKSRGIVMYEFETEQAAREVFCNIRGNKVLSEVIYFNDPCLA' A
#
# COMPACT_ATOMS: atom_id res chain seq x y z
N MET A 1 8.11 -0.72 -1.86
CA MET A 1 7.28 -0.38 -0.66
C MET A 1 5.85 -0.76 -0.97
N TRP A 2 5.09 -1.27 -0.02
CA TRP A 2 3.72 -1.73 -0.21
C TRP A 2 2.75 -0.89 0.60
N ILE A 3 1.68 -0.44 -0.04
CA ILE A 3 0.66 0.40 0.58
C ILE A 3 -0.69 -0.32 0.54
N ILE A 4 -1.35 -0.40 1.69
CA ILE A 4 -2.77 -0.73 1.76
C ILE A 4 -3.56 0.56 1.93
N THR A 5 -4.43 0.86 0.97
CA THR A 5 -5.35 1.98 1.03
C THR A 5 -6.74 1.48 1.40
N LEU A 6 -7.29 1.93 2.53
CA LEU A 6 -8.61 1.58 3.03
C LEU A 6 -9.56 2.79 2.90
N TYR A 7 -10.59 2.63 2.08
CA TYR A 7 -11.66 3.62 1.91
C TYR A 7 -12.74 3.42 2.97
N LYS A 8 -12.95 4.46 3.79
CA LYS A 8 -14.03 4.55 4.77
C LYS A 8 -15.09 5.53 4.28
N SER A 9 -16.28 5.50 4.87
CA SER A 9 -17.38 6.40 4.46
C SER A 9 -17.02 7.89 4.56
N ARG A 10 -16.02 8.25 5.38
CA ARG A 10 -15.55 9.62 5.58
C ARG A 10 -14.02 9.72 5.60
N GLY A 11 -13.34 9.06 4.67
CA GLY A 11 -11.92 9.30 4.46
C GLY A 11 -11.14 8.10 3.96
N ILE A 12 -9.83 8.29 3.88
CA ILE A 12 -8.87 7.31 3.40
C ILE A 12 -7.84 7.09 4.49
N VAL A 13 -7.50 5.82 4.75
CA VAL A 13 -6.39 5.44 5.64
C VAL A 13 -5.40 4.64 4.81
N MET A 14 -4.12 4.99 4.92
CA MET A 14 -3.03 4.30 4.24
C MET A 14 -2.13 3.63 5.27
N TYR A 15 -1.77 2.38 5.00
CA TYR A 15 -0.82 1.61 5.80
C TYR A 15 0.38 1.27 4.93
N GLU A 16 1.57 1.51 5.45
CA GLU A 16 2.83 1.32 4.76
C GLU A 16 3.57 0.08 5.28
N PHE A 17 4.15 -0.68 4.35
CA PHE A 17 4.91 -1.89 4.63
C PHE A 17 6.14 -1.97 3.74
N GLU A 18 7.22 -2.53 4.27
CA GLU A 18 8.45 -2.76 3.52
C GLU A 18 8.31 -3.94 2.55
N THR A 19 7.69 -5.05 2.99
CA THR A 19 7.59 -6.30 2.23
C THR A 19 6.16 -6.61 1.78
N GLU A 20 6.03 -7.31 0.65
CA GLU A 20 4.73 -7.75 0.13
C GLU A 20 4.01 -8.67 1.12
N GLN A 21 4.76 -9.60 1.72
CA GLN A 21 4.21 -10.59 2.64
C GLN A 21 3.53 -9.94 3.84
N ALA A 22 4.21 -8.99 4.50
CA ALA A 22 3.64 -8.28 5.65
C ALA A 22 2.36 -7.52 5.25
N ALA A 23 2.36 -6.88 4.08
CA ALA A 23 1.19 -6.20 3.57
C ALA A 23 0.03 -7.19 3.29
N ARG A 24 0.30 -8.35 2.70
CA ARG A 24 -0.72 -9.37 2.40
C ARG A 24 -1.34 -9.98 3.65
N GLU A 25 -0.54 -10.28 4.66
CA GLU A 25 -1.00 -10.80 5.94
C GLU A 25 -2.01 -9.84 6.59
N VAL A 26 -1.72 -8.53 6.56
CA VAL A 26 -2.64 -7.50 7.08
C VAL A 26 -3.84 -7.30 6.14
N PHE A 27 -3.63 -7.29 4.83
CA PHE A 27 -4.70 -7.09 3.84
C PHE A 27 -5.82 -8.12 3.98
N CYS A 28 -5.48 -9.40 4.16
CA CYS A 28 -6.47 -10.47 4.35
C CYS A 28 -7.34 -10.26 5.61
N ASN A 29 -6.78 -9.64 6.64
CA ASN A 29 -7.46 -9.42 7.93
C ASN A 29 -8.29 -8.13 7.96
N ILE A 30 -7.96 -7.13 7.13
CA ILE A 30 -8.72 -5.88 7.05
C ILE A 30 -10.05 -6.12 6.29
N ARG A 31 -11.17 -5.68 6.85
CA ARG A 31 -12.48 -5.69 6.17
C ARG A 31 -12.80 -4.33 5.55
N GLY A 32 -13.68 -4.33 4.55
CA GLY A 32 -14.12 -3.13 3.84
C GLY A 32 -13.45 -2.93 2.48
N ASN A 33 -13.63 -1.74 1.91
CA ASN A 33 -13.15 -1.38 0.58
C ASN A 33 -11.67 -0.99 0.64
N LYS A 34 -10.81 -1.91 0.21
CA LYS A 34 -9.36 -1.78 0.32
C LYS A 34 -8.66 -2.13 -0.99
N VAL A 35 -7.52 -1.50 -1.21
CA VAL A 35 -6.63 -1.75 -2.35
C VAL A 35 -5.22 -1.98 -1.80
N LEU A 36 -4.53 -2.98 -2.34
CA LEU A 36 -3.10 -3.21 -2.13
C LEU A 36 -2.36 -2.72 -3.36
N SER A 37 -1.32 -1.91 -3.17
CA SER A 37 -0.52 -1.35 -4.25
C SER A 37 0.96 -1.41 -3.92
N GLU A 38 1.77 -1.69 -4.93
CA GLU A 38 3.22 -1.58 -4.85
C GLU A 38 3.65 -0.17 -5.28
N VAL A 39 4.47 0.47 -4.45
CA VAL A 39 5.16 1.71 -4.76
C VAL A 39 6.56 1.37 -5.22
N ILE A 40 6.79 1.56 -6.51
CA ILE A 40 8.07 1.42 -7.18
C ILE A 40 8.66 2.82 -7.34
N TYR A 41 9.70 3.13 -6.58
CA TYR A 41 10.37 4.42 -6.69
C TYR A 41 11.40 4.34 -7.82
N PHE A 42 11.03 4.87 -8.98
CA PHE A 42 11.94 4.98 -10.12
C PHE A 42 12.77 6.26 -9.96
N ASN A 43 13.86 6.18 -9.20
CA ASN A 43 14.91 7.18 -9.22
C ASN A 43 16.05 6.63 -10.08
N ASP A 44 15.98 6.85 -11.39
CA ASP A 44 17.14 6.69 -12.25
C ASP A 44 17.89 8.03 -12.28
N PRO A 45 19.03 8.18 -11.57
CA PRO A 45 19.84 9.39 -11.64
C PRO A 45 20.47 9.60 -13.03
N CYS A 46 20.39 8.64 -13.96
CA CYS A 46 20.92 8.77 -15.32
C CYS A 46 20.00 9.53 -16.29
N LEU A 47 18.85 10.02 -15.82
CA LEU A 47 17.89 10.80 -16.62
C LEU A 47 17.73 12.26 -16.14
N ALA A 48 18.73 12.80 -15.42
CA ALA A 48 18.79 14.20 -15.01
C ALA A 48 19.63 15.06 -15.98
#